data_AF-A0A382J5F6-F1
#
_entry.id   AF-A0A382J5F6-F1
#
_cell.length_a   1.000
_cell.length_b   1.000
_cell.length_c   1.000
_cell.angle_alpha   90.00
_cell.angle_beta   90.00
_cell.angle_gamma   90.00
#
_symmetry.space_group_name_H-M   'P 1'
#
loop_
_entity.id
_entity.type
_entity.pdbx_description
1 polymer ?
#
loop_
_entity_poly.entity_id
_entity_poly.type
_entity_poly.pdbx_seq_one_letter_code
_entity_poly.pdbx_strand_id
1 'polypeptide(L)' 'VIYNKKKSILESLPNLKTKTSSVYDYSVCDFDNLISHHACLPIWYGQEKNITDKVLNELTIIR' A
#
# COMPACT_ATOMS: atom_id res chain seq x y z
N VAL A 1 2.82 -3.68 -5.56
CA VAL A 1 1.42 -3.46 -5.13
C VAL A 1 1.01 -4.64 -4.28
N ILE A 2 0.38 -4.40 -3.13
CA ILE A 2 -0.22 -5.44 -2.29
C ILE A 2 -1.72 -5.44 -2.58
N TYR A 3 -2.31 -6.61 -2.80
CA TYR A 3 -3.75 -6.76 -3.04
C TYR A 3 -4.28 -7.93 -2.22
N ASN A 4 -5.45 -7.74 -1.60
CA ASN A 4 -6.16 -8.79 -0.89
C ASN A 4 -7.61 -8.87 -1.39
N LYS A 5 -8.05 -10.03 -1.89
CA LYS A 5 -9.41 -10.19 -2.43
C LYS A 5 -10.51 -10.30 -1.34
N LYS A 6 -10.15 -10.64 -0.10
CA LYS A 6 -11.11 -11.00 0.96
C LYS A 6 -11.36 -9.91 1.99
N LYS A 7 -10.39 -9.01 2.19
CA LYS A 7 -10.42 -7.97 3.23
C LYS A 7 -9.77 -6.71 2.69
N SER A 8 -10.20 -5.57 3.20
CA SER A 8 -9.55 -4.30 2.87
C SER A 8 -8.08 -4.31 3.31
N ILE A 9 -7.24 -3.50 2.68
CA ILE A 9 -5.84 -3.35 3.11
C ILE A 9 -5.77 -2.76 4.51
N LEU A 10 -6.69 -1.88 4.89
CA LEU A 10 -6.74 -1.34 6.26
C LEU A 10 -6.96 -2.44 7.31
N GLU A 11 -7.78 -3.44 7.00
CA GLU A 11 -7.98 -4.59 7.89
C GLU A 11 -6.83 -5.59 7.84
N SER A 12 -6.19 -5.75 6.67
CA SER A 12 -5.12 -6.73 6.47
C SER A 12 -3.75 -6.22 6.96
N LEU A 13 -3.55 -4.91 6.89
CA LEU A 13 -2.31 -4.21 7.16
C LEU A 13 -2.63 -2.89 7.92
N PRO A 14 -3.17 -2.97 9.15
CA PRO A 14 -3.58 -1.79 9.91
C PRO A 14 -2.42 -0.85 10.22
N ASN A 15 -1.20 -1.39 10.28
CA ASN A 15 0.02 -0.64 10.58
C ASN A 15 0.65 0.01 9.34
N LEU A 16 0.18 -0.29 8.13
CA LEU A 16 0.74 0.26 6.88
C LEU A 16 0.22 1.69 6.67
N LYS A 17 1.05 2.66 7.09
CA LYS A 17 0.81 4.10 6.94
C LYS A 17 1.57 4.67 5.76
N THR A 18 2.74 4.09 5.46
CA THR A 18 3.61 4.55 4.39
C THR A 18 3.17 3.93 3.06
N LYS A 19 2.35 4.67 2.31
CA LYS A 19 1.77 4.28 1.01
C LYS A 19 1.93 5.43 0.01
N THR A 20 2.02 5.12 -1.28
CA THR A 20 1.98 6.16 -2.32
C THR A 20 0.62 6.84 -2.31
N SER A 21 0.60 8.10 -2.73
CA SER A 21 -0.63 8.86 -2.90
C SER A 21 -1.65 8.07 -3.73
N SER A 22 -2.94 8.17 -3.37
CA SER A 22 -4.08 7.68 -4.14
C SER A 22 -4.22 8.39 -5.50
N VAL A 23 -3.34 9.35 -5.78
CA VAL A 23 -3.11 9.90 -7.13
C VAL A 23 -2.57 8.84 -8.10
N TYR A 24 -2.46 7.55 -7.77
CA TYR A 24 -2.34 6.47 -8.79
C TYR A 24 -3.65 5.70 -9.02
N ASP A 25 -4.66 5.96 -8.18
CA ASP A 25 -5.94 5.26 -8.22
C ASP A 25 -6.84 5.83 -9.33
N TYR A 26 -6.50 6.99 -9.92
CA TYR A 26 -7.26 7.61 -11.02
C TYR A 26 -7.32 6.75 -12.29
N SER A 27 -6.31 5.90 -12.52
CA SER A 27 -6.29 4.94 -13.63
C SER A 27 -7.06 3.66 -13.34
N VAL A 28 -7.49 3.45 -12.09
CA VAL A 28 -8.30 2.32 -11.66
C VAL A 28 -9.77 2.73 -11.73
N CYS A 29 -10.25 3.06 -12.93
CA CYS A 29 -11.67 3.32 -13.16
C CYS A 29 -12.53 2.10 -12.77
N ASP A 30 -13.65 2.35 -12.09
CA ASP A 30 -14.82 1.46 -11.92
C ASP A 30 -14.74 0.24 -10.98
N PHE A 31 -13.69 0.07 -10.18
CA PHE A 31 -13.68 -0.99 -9.17
C PHE A 31 -13.56 -0.43 -7.74
N ASP A 32 -14.69 0.01 -7.17
CA ASP A 32 -14.79 0.49 -5.77
C ASP A 32 -14.15 -0.48 -4.76
N ASN A 33 -14.29 -1.78 -5.02
CA ASN A 33 -13.66 -2.81 -4.19
C ASN A 33 -12.15 -2.88 -4.40
N LEU A 34 -11.62 -2.62 -5.61
CA LEU A 34 -10.19 -2.73 -5.85
C LEU A 34 -9.42 -1.64 -5.10
N ILE A 35 -9.94 -0.42 -5.06
CA ILE A 35 -9.29 0.73 -4.41
C ILE A 35 -9.08 0.47 -2.91
N SER A 36 -10.08 -0.09 -2.23
CA SER A 36 -10.01 -0.40 -0.79
C SER A 36 -9.22 -1.68 -0.45
N HIS A 37 -9.04 -2.56 -1.44
CA HIS A 37 -8.41 -3.87 -1.28
C HIS A 37 -6.97 -3.94 -1.81
N HIS A 38 -6.44 -2.83 -2.34
CA HIS A 38 -5.06 -2.71 -2.78
C HIS A 38 -4.31 -1.58 -2.08
N ALA A 39 -2.99 -1.71 -2.01
CA ALA A 39 -2.10 -0.67 -1.53
C ALA A 39 -0.85 -0.61 -2.41
N CYS A 40 -0.54 0.60 -2.85
CA CYS A 40 0.66 0.90 -3.59
C CYS A 40 1.77 1.32 -2.62
N LEU A 41 2.89 0.60 -2.66
CA LEU A 41 4.06 0.91 -1.86
C LEU A 41 4.87 2.01 -2.54
N PRO A 42 5.51 2.91 -1.78
CA PRO A 42 6.40 3.92 -2.33
C PRO A 42 7.49 3.27 -3.18
N ILE A 43 7.49 3.63 -4.47
CA ILE A 43 8.49 3.23 -5.46
C ILE A 43 8.74 4.39 -6.43
N TRP A 44 9.95 4.94 -6.42
CA TRP A 44 10.42 5.89 -7.42
C TRP A 44 11.95 5.90 -7.54
N TYR A 45 12.46 6.46 -8.64
CA TYR A 45 13.89 6.56 -8.87
C TYR A 45 14.55 7.50 -7.84
N GLY A 46 15.65 7.05 -7.23
CA GLY A 46 16.34 7.81 -6.17
C GLY A 46 15.61 7.81 -4.83
N GLN A 47 14.67 6.89 -4.60
CA GLN A 47 13.98 6.76 -3.32
C GLN A 47 14.96 6.56 -2.16
N GLU A 48 14.79 7.37 -1.13
CA GLU A 48 15.56 7.27 0.09
C GLU A 48 15.36 5.91 0.76
N LYS A 49 16.45 5.26 1.13
CA LYS A 49 16.43 3.94 1.79
C LYS A 49 15.57 3.95 3.06
N ASN A 50 15.56 5.05 3.80
CA ASN A 50 14.74 5.23 5.01
C ASN A 50 13.24 4.99 4.75
N ILE A 51 12.72 5.38 3.58
CA ILE A 51 11.32 5.18 3.22
C ILE A 51 11.05 3.68 3.03
N THR A 52 11.96 2.99 2.35
CA THR A 52 11.88 1.53 2.14
C THR A 52 12.00 0.77 3.47
N ASP A 53 12.92 1.15 4.34
CA ASP A 53 13.12 0.54 5.66
C ASP A 53 11.90 0.75 6.57
N LYS A 54 11.25 1.92 6.50
CA LYS A 54 9.98 2.18 7.21
C LYS A 54 8.87 1.25 6.74
N VAL A 55 8.68 1.12 5.43
CA VAL A 55 7.67 0.21 4.86
C VAL A 55 7.95 -1.23 5.26
N LEU A 56 9.21 -1.68 5.20
CA LEU A 56 9.61 -3.00 5.64
C LEU A 56 9.28 -3.26 7.11
N ASN A 57 9.57 -2.30 7.99
CA ASN A 57 9.22 -2.40 9.40
C ASN A 57 7.70 -2.47 9.62
N GLU A 58 6.92 -1.62 8.94
CA GLU A 58 5.45 -1.64 9.01
C GLU A 58 4.86 -2.98 8.54
N LEU A 59 5.46 -3.62 7.53
CA LEU A 59 5.04 -4.93 7.02
C LEU A 59 5.48 -6.10 7.92
N THR A 60 6.66 -6.01 8.54
CA THR A 60 7.25 -7.12 9.32
C THR A 60 6.61 -7.28 10.71
N ILE A 61 5.98 -6.21 11.24
CA ILE A 61 5.23 -6.25 12.51
C ILE A 61 3.97 -7.13 12.43
N ILE A 62 3.63 -7.67 11.25
CA ILE A 62 2.46 -8.53 11.00
C ILE A 62 2.91 -10.00 10.92
N ARG A 63 3.81 -10.43 11.80
CA ARG A 63 4.24 -11.82 11.92
C ARG A 63 3.74 -12.46 13.21
#